data_AF-A0A1Z4EGE0-F1
#
_entry.id   AF-A0A1Z4EGE0-F1
#
_cell.length_a   1.000
_cell.length_b   1.000
_cell.length_c   1.000
_cell.angle_alpha   90.00
_cell.angle_beta   90.00
_cell.angle_gamma   90.00
#
_symmetry.space_group_name_H-M   'P 1'
#
loop_
_entity.id
_entity.type
_entity.pdbx_description
1 polymer ?
#
loop_
_entity_poly.entity_id
_entity_poly.type
_entity_poly.pdbx_seq_one_letter_code
_entity_poly.pdbx_strand_id
1 'polypeptide(L)'
;MTEVAGIKGTALDTRLKHSLLTDPVLQAELSGEEFRAWVNLTVWVVSLVSDGAFSAKQAIAVVSHLDHMSMARFIELGLVEHDDELNCRMVSDHWEWQSTREQITQMSERRRKNRERQAEWRARGSEGVE
;
A
#
# COMPACT_ATOMS: atom_id res chain seq x y z
N MET A 1 6.20 6.78 26.36
CA MET A 1 5.95 7.29 25.00
C MET A 1 7.30 7.39 24.32
N THR A 2 7.59 6.47 23.40
CA THR A 2 8.91 6.39 22.76
C THR A 2 8.77 6.94 21.35
N GLU A 3 9.35 8.12 21.11
CA GLU A 3 9.50 8.68 19.76
C GLU A 3 10.50 7.83 18.99
N VAL A 4 10.07 7.25 17.87
CA VAL A 4 10.97 6.65 16.89
C VAL A 4 11.27 7.70 15.81
N ALA A 5 12.55 8.05 15.78
CA ALA A 5 13.27 8.95 14.89
C ALA A 5 12.67 9.19 13.49
N GLY A 6 12.42 10.46 13.17
CA GLY A 6 13.12 11.18 12.09
C GLY A 6 13.09 10.66 10.64
N ILE A 7 12.28 9.65 10.29
CA ILE A 7 12.24 9.12 8.93
C ILE A 7 11.34 10.02 8.05
N LYS A 8 11.96 10.88 7.25
CA LYS A 8 11.32 11.51 6.08
C LYS A 8 11.20 10.48 4.94
N GLY A 9 10.32 9.49 5.12
CA GLY A 9 9.85 8.60 4.07
C GLY A 9 8.44 9.01 3.67
N THR A 10 8.26 9.60 2.50
CA THR A 10 6.92 9.95 2.01
C THR A 10 6.12 8.71 1.61
N ALA A 11 5.16 8.35 2.47
CA ALA A 11 3.84 7.82 2.12
C ALA A 11 3.72 6.38 1.61
N LEU A 12 4.43 5.44 2.25
CA LEU A 12 3.96 4.05 2.40
C LEU A 12 3.41 3.81 3.81
N ASP A 13 4.11 4.34 4.83
CA ASP A 13 3.76 4.27 6.27
C ASP A 13 2.38 4.84 6.63
N THR A 14 1.81 5.70 5.78
CA THR A 14 0.49 6.32 6.00
C THR A 14 -0.65 5.60 5.27
N ARG A 15 -0.39 4.47 4.61
CA ARG A 15 -1.41 3.70 3.85
C ARG A 15 -1.69 2.34 4.48
N LEU A 16 -0.69 1.76 5.14
CA LEU A 16 -0.81 0.54 5.90
C LEU A 16 -1.08 0.92 7.35
N LYS A 17 -2.08 0.32 8.01
CA LYS A 17 -2.21 0.48 9.45
C LYS A 17 -0.92 -0.02 10.11
N HIS A 18 -0.42 0.72 11.11
CA HIS A 18 0.66 0.23 11.98
C HIS A 18 0.33 -1.16 12.56
N SER A 19 -0.96 -1.50 12.68
CA SER A 19 -1.44 -2.82 13.11
C SER A 19 -0.99 -3.96 12.20
N LEU A 20 -0.76 -3.73 10.89
CA LEU A 20 -0.28 -4.76 9.97
C LEU A 20 1.16 -5.18 10.28
N LEU A 21 2.01 -4.25 10.70
CA LEU A 21 3.39 -4.59 11.11
C LEU A 21 3.44 -5.26 12.48
N THR A 22 2.43 -5.08 13.32
CA THR A 22 2.36 -5.64 14.67
C THR A 22 1.34 -6.76 14.81
N ASP A 23 0.83 -7.28 13.69
CA ASP A 23 -0.19 -8.31 13.69
C ASP A 23 0.43 -9.63 14.19
N PRO A 24 -0.13 -10.26 15.24
CA PRO A 24 0.46 -11.46 15.82
C PRO A 24 0.41 -12.67 14.88
N VAL A 25 -0.58 -12.77 13.98
CA VAL A 25 -0.63 -13.84 12.97
C VAL A 25 0.47 -13.62 11.94
N LEU A 26 0.64 -12.39 11.45
CA LEU A 26 1.71 -12.08 10.49
C LEU A 26 3.11 -12.25 11.08
N GLN A 27 3.29 -11.96 12.37
CA GLN A 27 4.58 -12.09 13.07
C GLN A 27 4.91 -13.53 13.48
N ALA A 28 3.90 -14.38 13.75
CA ALA A 28 4.11 -15.75 14.23
C ALA A 28 4.05 -16.80 13.12
N GLU A 29 3.21 -16.61 12.10
CA GLU A 29 2.88 -17.66 11.12
C GLU A 29 3.59 -17.51 9.77
N LEU A 30 4.08 -16.30 9.45
CA LEU A 30 4.78 -16.03 8.19
C LEU A 30 6.29 -16.07 8.37
N SER A 31 6.97 -16.74 7.45
CA SER A 31 8.40 -16.55 7.24
C SER A 31 8.70 -15.13 6.77
N GLY A 32 9.97 -14.71 6.86
CA GLY A 32 10.36 -13.38 6.42
C GLY A 32 10.11 -13.12 4.93
N GLU A 33 10.14 -14.16 4.11
CA GLU A 33 9.88 -14.05 2.67
C GLU A 33 8.38 -13.93 2.37
N GLU A 34 7.55 -14.73 3.05
CA GLU A 34 6.08 -14.62 2.99
C GLU A 34 5.59 -13.28 3.53
N PHE A 35 6.18 -12.78 4.63
CA PHE A 35 5.86 -11.47 5.17
C PHE A 35 6.16 -10.35 4.16
N ARG A 36 7.30 -10.44 3.45
CA ARG A 36 7.66 -9.49 2.39
C ARG A 36 6.68 -9.55 1.23
N ALA A 37 6.27 -10.76 0.82
CA ALA A 37 5.26 -10.96 -0.21
C ALA A 37 3.90 -10.38 0.20
N TRP A 38 3.50 -10.55 1.47
CA TRP A 38 2.26 -10.00 2.04
C TRP A 38 2.24 -8.47 2.03
N VAL A 39 3.35 -7.83 2.44
CA VAL A 39 3.48 -6.36 2.38
C VAL A 39 3.39 -5.87 0.94
N ASN A 40 4.08 -6.52 0.00
CA ASN A 40 4.04 -6.14 -1.42
C ASN A 40 2.64 -6.29 -2.01
N LEU A 41 1.94 -7.39 -1.69
CA LEU A 41 0.57 -7.62 -2.12
C LEU A 41 -0.36 -6.54 -1.56
N THR A 42 -0.27 -6.26 -0.25
CA THR A 42 -1.10 -5.25 0.38
C THR A 42 -0.89 -3.87 -0.23
N VAL A 43 0.36 -3.46 -0.43
CA VAL A 43 0.69 -2.18 -1.06
C VAL A 43 0.14 -2.09 -2.48
N TRP A 44 0.26 -3.16 -3.25
CA TRP A 44 -0.24 -3.24 -4.61
C TRP A 44 -1.77 -3.14 -4.64
N VAL A 45 -2.47 -3.93 -3.82
CA VAL A 45 -3.93 -3.88 -3.67
C VAL A 45 -4.39 -2.48 -3.28
N VAL A 46 -3.85 -1.90 -2.19
CA VAL A 46 -4.23 -0.55 -1.73
C VAL A 46 -3.93 0.54 -2.77
N SER A 47 -2.89 0.37 -3.59
CA SER A 47 -2.47 1.40 -4.55
C SER A 47 -3.23 1.35 -5.88
N LEU A 48 -3.74 0.20 -6.28
CA LEU A 48 -4.33 -0.01 -7.61
C LEU A 48 -5.80 -0.47 -7.57
N VAL A 49 -6.25 -1.02 -6.46
CA VAL A 49 -7.58 -1.61 -6.30
C VAL A 49 -8.33 -0.86 -5.20
N SER A 50 -9.50 -0.32 -5.53
CA SER A 50 -10.28 0.54 -4.62
C SER A 50 -11.04 -0.22 -3.53
N ASP A 51 -11.30 -1.52 -3.73
CA ASP A 51 -12.21 -2.34 -2.91
C ASP A 51 -11.59 -3.67 -2.43
N GLY A 52 -10.28 -3.83 -2.61
CA GLY A 52 -9.52 -4.99 -2.13
C GLY A 52 -9.67 -6.26 -2.94
N ALA A 53 -10.47 -6.23 -4.00
CA ALA A 53 -10.72 -7.37 -4.88
C ALA A 53 -9.70 -7.42 -6.05
N PHE A 54 -9.02 -8.55 -6.23
CA PHE A 54 -8.00 -8.70 -7.25
C PHE A 54 -7.97 -10.12 -7.82
N SER A 55 -7.41 -10.30 -9.02
CA SER A 55 -7.17 -11.64 -9.58
C SER A 55 -5.86 -12.22 -9.04
N ALA A 56 -5.90 -13.42 -8.46
CA ALA A 56 -4.71 -14.11 -7.97
C ALA A 56 -3.64 -14.28 -9.07
N LYS A 57 -4.09 -14.63 -10.28
CA LYS A 57 -3.22 -14.81 -11.45
C LYS A 57 -2.48 -13.53 -11.81
N GLN A 58 -3.18 -12.39 -11.79
CA GLN A 58 -2.54 -11.11 -12.09
C GLN A 58 -1.58 -10.70 -10.98
N ALA A 59 -1.99 -10.85 -9.72
CA ALA A 59 -1.16 -10.52 -8.57
C ALA A 59 0.17 -11.28 -8.60
N ILE A 60 0.15 -12.61 -8.79
CA ILE A 60 1.36 -13.45 -8.86
C ILE A 60 2.28 -13.03 -10.02
N ALA A 61 1.70 -12.54 -11.13
CA ALA A 61 2.49 -12.11 -12.29
C ALA A 61 3.19 -10.75 -12.10
N VAL A 62 2.66 -9.87 -11.24
CA VAL A 62 3.13 -8.47 -11.14
C VAL A 62 3.67 -8.07 -9.77
N VAL A 63 3.27 -8.76 -8.71
CA VAL A 63 3.68 -8.46 -7.35
C VAL A 63 4.99 -9.18 -7.05
N SER A 64 6.05 -8.42 -6.81
CA SER A 64 7.36 -8.97 -6.49
C SER A 64 7.32 -9.88 -5.27
N HIS A 65 8.02 -11.01 -5.35
CA HIS A 65 8.11 -12.04 -4.30
C HIS A 65 6.81 -12.78 -3.98
N LEU A 66 5.71 -12.49 -4.69
CA LEU A 66 4.47 -13.25 -4.56
C LEU A 66 4.49 -14.45 -5.51
N ASP A 67 4.49 -15.65 -4.93
CA ASP A 67 4.37 -16.89 -5.68
C ASP A 67 3.07 -17.64 -5.34
N HIS A 68 2.85 -18.76 -6.03
CA HIS A 68 1.66 -19.58 -5.83
C HIS A 68 1.58 -20.15 -4.41
N MET A 69 2.72 -20.45 -3.78
CA MET A 69 2.77 -21.03 -2.44
C MET A 69 2.40 -20.00 -1.37
N SER A 70 2.97 -18.80 -1.48
CA SER A 70 2.66 -17.66 -0.61
C SER A 70 1.19 -17.27 -0.72
N MET A 71 0.64 -17.23 -1.94
CA MET A 71 -0.80 -16.96 -2.14
C MET A 71 -1.69 -18.01 -1.46
N ALA A 72 -1.37 -19.30 -1.64
CA ALA A 72 -2.10 -20.39 -0.99
C ALA A 72 -2.02 -20.29 0.54
N ARG A 73 -0.85 -19.94 1.07
CA ARG A 73 -0.63 -19.74 2.52
C ARG A 73 -1.46 -18.57 3.04
N PHE A 74 -1.55 -17.46 2.31
CA PHE A 74 -2.38 -16.31 2.73
C PHE A 74 -3.87 -16.64 2.76
N ILE A 75 -4.33 -17.49 1.84
CA ILE A 75 -5.70 -18.00 1.84
C ILE A 75 -5.93 -18.91 3.06
N GLU A 76 -5.02 -19.85 3.33
CA GLU A 76 -5.09 -20.76 4.48
C GLU A 76 -5.15 -20.00 5.81
N LEU A 77 -4.36 -18.93 5.93
CA LEU A 77 -4.32 -18.08 7.13
C LEU A 77 -5.50 -17.10 7.23
N GLY A 78 -6.42 -17.09 6.26
CA GLY A 78 -7.56 -16.18 6.24
C GLY A 78 -7.20 -14.72 6.00
N LEU A 79 -5.99 -14.44 5.50
CA LEU A 79 -5.56 -13.09 5.14
C LEU A 79 -6.18 -12.64 3.80
N VAL A 80 -6.47 -13.63 2.93
CA VAL A 80 -7.11 -13.47 1.63
C VAL A 80 -8.29 -14.43 1.53
N GLU A 81 -9.45 -13.90 1.20
CA GLU A 81 -10.60 -14.68 0.76
C GLU A 81 -10.45 -14.98 -0.74
N HIS A 82 -10.91 -16.15 -1.19
CA HIS A 82 -10.99 -16.46 -2.61
C HIS A 82 -12.38 -17.01 -2.96
N ASP A 83 -12.82 -16.74 -4.19
CA ASP A 83 -13.98 -17.41 -4.78
C ASP A 83 -13.54 -18.53 -5.76
N ASP A 84 -14.52 -19.23 -6.31
CA ASP A 84 -14.33 -20.32 -7.27
C ASP A 84 -13.80 -19.83 -8.64
N GLU A 85 -13.83 -18.51 -8.91
CA GLU A 85 -13.47 -17.88 -10.18
C GLU A 85 -12.07 -17.24 -10.18
N LEU A 86 -11.22 -17.58 -9.21
CA LEU A 86 -9.87 -17.01 -9.00
C LEU A 86 -9.88 -15.50 -8.66
N ASN A 87 -11.02 -14.97 -8.25
CA ASN A 87 -11.06 -13.64 -7.63
C ASN A 87 -10.70 -13.81 -6.15
N CYS A 88 -9.80 -12.95 -5.71
CA CYS A 88 -9.37 -12.86 -4.35
C CYS A 88 -9.83 -11.52 -3.77
N ARG A 89 -10.10 -11.51 -2.46
CA ARG A 89 -10.31 -10.29 -1.71
C ARG A 89 -9.41 -10.29 -0.50
N MET A 90 -8.71 -9.19 -0.30
CA MET A 90 -7.93 -9.03 0.93
C MET A 90 -8.87 -8.70 2.10
N VAL A 91 -8.73 -9.40 3.22
CA VAL A 91 -9.65 -9.25 4.37
C VAL A 91 -9.43 -7.87 5.02
N SER A 92 -10.54 -7.12 5.22
CA SER A 92 -10.54 -5.69 5.57
C SER A 92 -9.86 -5.35 6.90
N ASP A 93 -9.74 -6.34 7.79
CA ASP A 93 -9.14 -6.13 9.12
C ASP A 93 -7.65 -5.76 9.02
N HIS A 94 -7.01 -6.08 7.89
CA HIS A 94 -5.59 -5.84 7.63
C HIS A 94 -5.34 -4.65 6.68
N TRP A 95 -6.37 -4.10 6.03
CA TRP A 95 -6.25 -2.91 5.19
C TRP A 95 -7.53 -2.08 5.22
N GLU A 96 -7.46 -0.94 5.91
CA GLU A 96 -8.38 0.15 5.66
C GLU A 96 -7.55 1.33 5.20
N TRP A 97 -8.13 2.15 4.32
CA TRP A 97 -7.62 3.47 4.06
C TRP A 97 -7.48 4.20 5.41
N GLN A 98 -6.23 4.35 5.88
CA GLN A 98 -5.95 5.20 7.05
C GLN A 98 -6.40 6.66 6.82
N SER A 99 -6.56 7.04 5.55
CA SER A 99 -7.08 8.33 5.14
C SER A 99 -8.56 8.23 4.78
N THR A 100 -9.41 8.91 5.52
CA THR A 100 -10.79 9.22 5.13
C THR A 100 -10.84 9.84 3.73
N ARG A 101 -12.00 9.77 3.06
CA ARG A 101 -12.21 10.38 1.74
C ARG A 101 -11.88 11.88 1.75
N GLU A 102 -12.19 12.56 2.85
CA GLU A 102 -11.85 13.96 3.11
C GLU A 102 -10.33 14.17 3.15
N GLN A 103 -9.58 13.31 3.84
CA GLN A 103 -8.11 13.37 3.90
C GLN A 103 -7.47 13.11 2.53
N ILE A 104 -8.01 12.17 1.75
CA ILE A 104 -7.55 11.91 0.37
C ILE A 104 -7.76 13.15 -0.51
N THR A 105 -8.92 13.80 -0.39
CA THR A 105 -9.24 15.04 -1.11
C THR A 105 -8.28 16.17 -0.73
N GLN A 106 -8.02 16.38 0.55
CA GLN A 106 -7.07 17.40 1.02
C GLN A 106 -5.63 17.13 0.54
N MET A 107 -5.21 15.87 0.48
CA MET A 107 -3.89 15.51 -0.06
C MET A 107 -3.79 15.80 -1.55
N SER A 108 -4.85 15.51 -2.33
CA SER A 108 -4.86 15.77 -3.77
C SER A 108 -4.78 17.26 -4.08
N GLU A 109 -5.51 18.10 -3.34
CA GLU A 109 -5.44 19.56 -3.43
C GLU A 109 -4.05 20.10 -3.08
N ARG A 110 -3.45 19.60 -1.99
CA ARG A 110 -2.08 19.98 -1.60
C ARG A 110 -1.07 19.63 -2.69
N ARG A 111 -1.16 18.43 -3.29
CA ARG A 111 -0.30 18.01 -4.40
C ARG A 111 -0.49 18.91 -5.63
N ARG A 112 -1.74 19.28 -5.96
CA ARG A 112 -2.03 20.23 -7.05
C ARG A 112 -1.35 21.59 -6.81
N LYS A 113 -1.56 22.20 -5.64
CA LYS A 113 -0.95 23.49 -5.27
C LYS A 113 0.58 23.45 -5.24
N ASN A 114 1.19 22.31 -4.90
CA ASN A 114 2.64 22.15 -4.96
C ASN A 114 3.15 22.05 -6.40
N ARG A 115 2.41 21.39 -7.31
CA ARG A 115 2.75 21.36 -8.73
C ARG A 115 2.67 22.74 -9.37
N GLU A 116 1.64 23.51 -9.03
CA GLU A 116 1.47 24.91 -9.47
C GLU A 116 2.65 25.76 -8.99
N ARG A 117 2.98 25.71 -7.68
CA ARG A 117 4.14 26.43 -7.13
C ARG A 117 5.48 26.01 -7.75
N GLN A 118 5.67 24.72 -8.03
CA GLN A 118 6.87 24.25 -8.73
C GLN A 118 6.92 24.73 -10.18
N ALA A 119 5.77 24.82 -10.87
CA ALA A 119 5.71 25.33 -12.23
C ALA A 119 6.01 26.84 -12.27
N GLU A 120 5.45 27.62 -11.34
CA GLU A 120 5.77 29.04 -11.17
C GLU A 120 7.25 29.28 -10.84
N TRP A 121 7.83 28.47 -9.96
CA TRP A 121 9.25 28.57 -9.63
C TRP A 121 10.14 28.25 -10.83
N ARG A 122 9.78 27.22 -11.63
CA ARG A 122 10.48 26.90 -12.89
C ARG A 122 10.37 28.03 -13.91
N ALA A 123 9.18 28.64 -14.05
CA ALA A 123 8.97 29.76 -14.96
C ALA A 123 9.80 31.00 -14.57
N ARG A 124 9.89 31.32 -13.28
CA ARG A 124 10.71 32.42 -12.77
C ARG A 124 12.22 32.15 -12.86
N GLY A 125 12.64 30.89 -12.71
CA GLY A 125 14.03 30.49 -12.89
C GLY A 125 14.53 30.61 -14.34
N SER A 126 13.63 30.51 -15.32
CA SER A 126 13.93 30.73 -16.74
C SER A 126 13.93 32.21 -17.16
N GLU A 127 13.34 33.12 -16.39
CA GLU A 127 13.32 34.57 -16.67
C GLU A 127 14.55 35.31 -16.12
N GLY A 128 15.38 34.66 -15.30
CA GLY A 128 16.60 35.24 -14.71
C GLY A 128 17.89 34.98 -15.51
N VAL A 129 17.77 34.51 -16.76
CA VAL A 129 18.90 34.25 -17.67
C VAL A 129 18.65 35.00 -18.98
N GLU A 130 18.67 36.34 -18.93
CA GLU A 130 18.93 37.23 -20.05
C GLU A 130 19.87 38.35 -19.61
#